data_AF-G8RRW6-F1
#
_entry.id   AF-G8RRW6-F1
#
_cell.length_a   1.000
_cell.length_b   1.000
_cell.length_c   1.000
_cell.angle_alpha   90.00
_cell.angle_beta   90.00
_cell.angle_gamma   90.00
#
_symmetry.space_group_name_H-M   'P 1'
#
loop_
_entity.id
_entity.type
_entity.pdbx_description
1 polymer ?
#
loop_
_entity_poly.entity_id
_entity_poly.type
_entity_poly.pdbx_seq_one_letter_code
_entity_poly.pdbx_strand_id
1 'polypeptide(L)'
;MSWAAMLLAAALWLGADTSRARIQLRGVQTSRRPSAGPRVDPLAAASTLEVLAACLRSGMAVSTAAGAVAPSAPPNLAKILQRASDLLALGADPASAWSDPDPGARGQRTDDHAEAFLRLARRSASSGAALAQGVAELATQTRDEAADAARAAAERASVLIAGPLGLCYLPAFLCLGIVPVVAGLAADVLRSGVF
;
A
#
# COMPACT_ATOMS: atom_id res chain seq x y z
N MET A 1 -10.27 -11.47 -53.73
CA MET A 1 -10.33 -10.14 -53.06
C MET A 1 -11.45 -10.03 -52.02
N SER A 2 -12.52 -10.85 -52.09
CA SER A 2 -13.68 -10.82 -51.19
C SER A 2 -13.49 -11.55 -49.85
N TRP A 3 -12.70 -12.64 -49.80
CA TRP A 3 -12.53 -13.42 -48.57
C TRP A 3 -11.72 -12.71 -47.48
N ALA A 4 -10.72 -11.92 -47.87
CA ALA A 4 -9.98 -11.08 -46.93
C ALA A 4 -10.90 -10.04 -46.25
N ALA A 5 -11.82 -9.44 -47.01
CA ALA A 5 -12.79 -8.49 -46.48
C ALA A 5 -13.84 -9.16 -45.58
N MET A 6 -14.28 -10.38 -45.91
CA MET A 6 -15.22 -11.15 -45.07
C MET A 6 -14.58 -11.60 -43.75
N LEU A 7 -13.32 -12.01 -43.77
CA LEU A 7 -12.58 -12.39 -42.56
C LEU A 7 -12.29 -11.18 -41.66
N LEU A 8 -11.99 -10.01 -42.27
CA LEU A 8 -11.86 -8.74 -41.54
C LEU A 8 -13.17 -8.32 -40.88
N ALA A 9 -14.29 -8.42 -41.60
CA ALA A 9 -15.60 -8.10 -41.07
C ALA A 9 -16.00 -9.05 -39.92
N ALA A 10 -15.74 -10.35 -40.05
CA ALA A 10 -16.00 -11.34 -39.00
C ALA A 10 -15.12 -11.10 -37.76
N ALA A 11 -13.82 -10.83 -37.94
CA ALA A 11 -12.90 -10.55 -36.84
C ALA A 11 -13.28 -9.27 -36.06
N LEU A 12 -13.72 -8.22 -36.78
CA LEU A 12 -14.23 -6.99 -36.16
C LEU A 12 -15.53 -7.23 -35.38
N TRP A 13 -16.40 -8.11 -35.86
CA TRP A 13 -17.66 -8.47 -35.18
C TRP A 13 -17.41 -9.26 -33.87
N LEU A 14 -16.58 -10.31 -33.91
CA LEU A 14 -16.25 -11.09 -32.71
C LEU A 14 -15.38 -10.30 -31.70
N GLY A 15 -14.51 -9.42 -32.19
CA GLY A 15 -13.71 -8.52 -31.36
C GLY A 15 -14.55 -7.44 -30.69
N ALA A 16 -15.58 -6.92 -31.36
CA ALA A 16 -16.48 -5.89 -30.81
C ALA A 16 -17.42 -6.44 -29.72
N ASP A 17 -17.88 -7.68 -29.83
CA ASP A 17 -18.81 -8.27 -28.86
C ASP A 17 -18.11 -8.61 -27.52
N THR A 18 -16.91 -9.19 -27.60
CA THR A 18 -16.12 -9.56 -26.40
C THR A 18 -15.47 -8.37 -25.69
N SER A 19 -15.25 -7.26 -26.40
CA SER A 19 -14.80 -5.99 -25.83
C SER A 19 -15.96 -5.23 -25.18
N ARG A 20 -17.16 -5.22 -25.79
CA ARG A 20 -18.36 -4.63 -25.17
C ARG A 20 -18.76 -5.34 -23.88
N ALA A 21 -18.74 -6.68 -23.82
CA ALA A 21 -19.10 -7.44 -22.63
C ALA A 21 -18.12 -7.21 -21.44
N ARG A 22 -16.82 -7.07 -21.71
CA ARG A 22 -15.82 -6.76 -20.67
C ARG A 22 -15.76 -5.29 -20.28
N ILE A 23 -16.08 -4.37 -21.19
CA ILE A 23 -16.20 -2.94 -20.89
C ILE A 23 -17.46 -2.64 -20.07
N GLN A 24 -18.56 -3.39 -20.25
CA GLN A 24 -19.76 -3.22 -19.42
C GLN A 24 -19.60 -3.74 -17.98
N LEU A 25 -18.84 -4.82 -17.74
CA LEU A 25 -18.46 -5.24 -16.38
C LEU A 25 -17.45 -4.29 -15.71
N ARG A 26 -16.74 -3.50 -16.53
CA ARG A 26 -15.79 -2.46 -16.10
C ARG A 26 -16.32 -1.06 -16.38
N GLY A 27 -17.65 -0.94 -16.53
CA GLY A 27 -18.34 0.32 -16.62
C GLY A 27 -17.93 1.09 -15.38
N VAL A 28 -17.20 2.17 -15.62
CA VAL A 28 -16.74 3.19 -14.69
C VAL A 28 -17.72 3.31 -13.52
N GLN A 29 -17.52 2.46 -12.51
CA GLN A 29 -17.78 2.87 -11.16
C GLN A 29 -16.65 3.86 -10.92
N THR A 30 -16.89 5.11 -11.30
CA THR A 30 -16.59 6.22 -10.41
C THR A 30 -17.38 5.94 -9.12
N SER A 31 -17.00 4.89 -8.40
CA SER A 31 -17.17 4.85 -6.97
C SER A 31 -16.35 6.04 -6.54
N ARG A 32 -17.04 7.18 -6.43
CA ARG A 32 -16.63 8.34 -5.68
C ARG A 32 -16.17 7.72 -4.38
N ARG A 33 -14.85 7.50 -4.28
CA ARG A 33 -14.21 6.86 -3.14
C ARG A 33 -14.85 7.56 -1.96
N PRO A 34 -15.62 6.87 -1.10
CA PRO A 34 -16.28 7.53 0.02
C PRO A 34 -15.18 8.32 0.69
N SER A 35 -15.37 9.65 0.76
CA SER A 35 -14.36 10.60 1.21
C SER A 35 -13.71 9.96 2.41
N ALA A 36 -12.48 9.47 2.23
CA ALA A 36 -11.85 8.65 3.23
C ALA A 36 -11.83 9.54 4.48
N GLY A 37 -12.55 9.13 5.52
CA GLY A 37 -12.45 9.79 6.83
C GLY A 37 -10.97 9.97 7.16
N PRO A 38 -10.62 10.96 8.00
CA PRO A 38 -9.24 11.46 8.16
C PRO A 38 -8.25 10.32 8.00
N ARG A 39 -7.58 10.25 6.84
CA ARG A 39 -6.64 9.16 6.59
C ARG A 39 -5.55 9.36 7.63
N VAL A 40 -5.48 8.45 8.59
CA VAL A 40 -4.33 8.37 9.50
C VAL A 40 -3.12 8.27 8.58
N ASP A 41 -2.28 9.29 8.62
CA ASP A 41 -1.07 9.32 7.82
C ASP A 41 -0.12 8.27 8.40
N PRO A 42 0.17 7.17 7.67
CA PRO A 42 1.04 6.12 8.18
C PRO A 42 2.46 6.65 8.49
N LEU A 43 2.91 7.72 7.81
CA LEU A 43 4.19 8.34 8.11
C LEU A 43 4.18 9.12 9.43
N ALA A 44 3.02 9.60 9.90
CA ALA A 44 2.96 10.37 11.13
C ALA A 44 3.34 9.52 12.35
N ALA A 45 2.89 8.27 12.41
CA ALA A 45 3.31 7.33 13.45
C ALA A 45 4.81 7.05 13.37
N ALA A 46 5.32 6.78 12.17
CA ALA A 46 6.74 6.53 11.93
C ALA A 46 7.62 7.70 12.40
N SER A 47 7.33 8.93 11.96
CA SER A 47 8.06 10.14 12.36
C SER A 47 8.02 10.38 13.86
N THR A 48 6.88 10.12 14.50
CA THR A 48 6.75 10.20 15.96
C THR A 48 7.72 9.25 16.67
N LEU A 49 7.78 7.99 16.21
CA LEU A 49 8.69 6.99 16.76
C LEU A 49 10.16 7.35 16.49
N GLU A 50 10.49 7.91 15.32
CA GLU A 50 11.85 8.37 15.01
C GLU A 50 12.32 9.47 15.97
N VAL A 51 11.46 10.47 16.22
CA VAL A 51 11.78 11.56 17.16
C VAL A 51 11.92 11.03 18.58
N LEU A 52 11.01 10.14 19.02
CA LEU A 52 11.11 9.49 20.33
C LEU A 52 12.43 8.72 20.46
N ALA A 53 12.79 7.93 19.45
CA ALA A 53 14.05 7.19 19.45
C ALA A 53 15.26 8.12 19.47
N ALA A 54 15.21 9.26 18.75
CA ALA A 54 16.26 10.27 18.78
C ALA A 54 16.44 10.89 20.17
N CYS A 55 15.33 11.27 20.84
CA CYS A 55 15.36 11.77 22.21
C CYS A 55 15.93 10.74 23.19
N LEU A 56 15.52 9.48 23.10
CA LEU A 56 16.01 8.43 23.99
C LEU A 56 17.51 8.14 23.76
N ARG A 57 17.96 8.09 22.50
CA ARG A 57 19.38 7.92 22.17
C ARG A 57 20.25 9.09 22.61
N SER A 58 19.70 10.30 22.69
CA SER A 58 20.41 11.46 23.24
C SER A 58 20.50 11.44 24.78
N GLY A 59 20.00 10.39 25.44
CA GLY A 59 20.03 10.25 26.89
C GLY A 59 18.91 11.00 27.61
N MET A 60 17.88 11.46 26.90
CA MET A 60 16.71 12.08 27.54
C MET A 60 15.96 11.06 28.38
N ALA A 61 15.48 11.47 29.56
CA ALA A 61 14.62 10.64 30.40
C ALA A 61 13.35 10.24 29.64
N VAL A 62 12.89 8.99 29.83
CA VAL A 62 11.77 8.41 29.08
C VAL A 62 10.48 9.23 29.25
N SER A 63 10.20 9.72 30.46
CA SER A 63 9.06 10.59 30.74
C SER A 63 9.13 11.88 29.92
N THR A 64 10.26 12.59 29.97
CA THR A 64 10.49 13.84 29.24
C THR A 64 10.43 13.63 27.73
N ALA A 65 11.00 12.54 27.21
CA ALA A 65 10.97 12.21 25.79
C ALA A 65 9.54 11.92 25.31
N ALA A 66 8.76 11.15 26.07
CA ALA A 66 7.37 10.87 25.75
C ALA A 66 6.52 12.14 25.73
N GLY A 67 6.67 13.01 26.74
CA GLY A 67 5.95 14.29 26.83
C GLY A 67 6.35 15.27 25.74
N ALA A 68 7.63 15.31 25.34
CA ALA A 68 8.10 16.18 24.26
C ALA A 68 7.55 15.77 22.88
N VAL A 69 7.34 14.48 22.66
CA VAL A 69 6.90 13.94 21.37
C VAL A 69 5.37 13.87 21.24
N ALA A 70 4.64 13.75 22.35
CA ALA A 70 3.18 13.63 22.37
C ALA A 70 2.42 14.69 21.53
N PRO A 71 2.79 15.99 21.53
CA PRO A 71 2.07 17.02 20.77
C PRO A 71 2.12 16.82 19.24
N SER A 72 3.17 16.15 18.75
CA SER A 72 3.37 15.89 17.31
C SER A 72 2.81 14.53 16.87
N ALA A 73 2.33 13.73 17.82
CA ALA A 73 1.90 12.36 17.57
C ALA A 73 0.45 12.27 17.04
N PRO A 74 0.11 11.22 16.27
CA PRO A 74 -1.27 10.90 15.94
C PRO A 74 -2.14 10.78 17.21
N PRO A 75 -3.45 11.10 17.17
CA PRO A 75 -4.27 11.27 18.36
C PRO A 75 -4.25 10.12 19.37
N ASN A 76 -4.19 8.87 18.91
CA ASN A 76 -4.13 7.70 19.79
C ASN A 76 -2.75 7.57 20.45
N LEU A 77 -1.68 7.72 19.66
CA LEU A 77 -0.31 7.66 20.15
C LEU A 77 0.01 8.85 21.08
N ALA A 78 -0.51 10.04 20.78
CA ALA A 78 -0.41 11.22 21.63
C ALA A 78 -0.97 10.97 23.03
N LYS A 79 -2.17 10.36 23.14
CA LYS A 79 -2.78 10.01 24.43
C LYS A 79 -1.94 9.01 25.21
N ILE A 80 -1.40 8.00 24.52
CA ILE A 80 -0.52 6.99 25.12
C ILE A 80 0.76 7.65 25.66
N LEU A 81 1.43 8.45 24.84
CA LEU A 81 2.68 9.13 25.19
C LEU A 81 2.48 10.13 26.32
N GLN A 82 1.41 10.92 26.30
CA GLN A 82 1.11 11.87 27.37
C GLN A 82 0.86 11.15 28.70
N ARG A 83 0.01 10.11 28.69
CA ARG A 83 -0.26 9.31 29.89
C ARG A 83 1.01 8.66 30.44
N ALA A 84 1.82 8.07 29.58
CA ALA A 84 3.07 7.44 29.99
C ALA A 84 4.07 8.47 30.54
N SER A 85 4.18 9.64 29.91
CA SER A 85 4.97 10.77 30.40
C SER A 85 4.59 11.14 31.83
N ASP A 86 3.30 11.34 32.08
CA ASP A 86 2.78 11.77 33.38
C ASP A 86 3.00 10.69 34.45
N LEU A 87 2.71 9.43 34.14
CA LEU A 87 2.90 8.31 35.07
C LEU A 87 4.38 8.07 35.40
N LEU A 88 5.26 8.10 34.39
CA LEU A 88 6.70 7.93 34.60
C LEU A 88 7.30 9.12 35.37
N ALA A 89 6.81 10.34 35.16
CA ALA A 89 7.22 11.51 35.93
C ALA A 89 6.83 11.41 37.41
N LEU A 90 5.73 10.71 37.72
CA LEU A 90 5.28 10.40 39.07
C LEU A 90 5.98 9.16 39.68
N GLY A 91 6.88 8.51 38.94
CA GLY A 91 7.60 7.32 39.41
C GLY A 91 6.77 6.03 39.39
N ALA A 92 5.71 5.97 38.59
CA ALA A 92 4.93 4.75 38.41
C ALA A 92 5.77 3.61 37.79
N ASP A 93 5.32 2.37 38.01
CA ASP A 93 5.95 1.21 37.38
C ASP A 93 5.96 1.36 35.85
N PRO A 94 7.12 1.22 35.18
CA PRO A 94 7.22 1.43 33.75
C PRO A 94 6.30 0.54 32.90
N ALA A 95 6.08 -0.72 33.29
CA ALA A 95 5.18 -1.60 32.54
C ALA A 95 3.72 -1.14 32.65
N SER A 96 3.32 -0.63 33.83
CA SER A 96 2.01 -0.03 34.06
C SER A 96 1.81 1.29 33.30
N ALA A 97 2.87 2.11 33.16
CA ALA A 97 2.84 3.37 32.44
C ALA A 97 2.58 3.17 30.93
N TRP A 98 3.06 2.06 30.37
CA TRP A 98 2.82 1.64 28.98
C TRP A 98 1.60 0.70 28.81
N SER A 99 0.63 0.79 29.73
CA SER A 99 -0.66 0.11 29.57
C SER A 99 -1.60 0.89 28.65
N ASP A 100 -2.50 0.17 28.00
CA ASP A 100 -3.53 0.78 27.15
C ASP A 100 -4.41 1.73 28.00
N PRO A 101 -4.57 3.02 27.61
CA PRO A 101 -5.47 3.96 28.28
C PRO A 101 -6.95 3.58 28.19
N ASP A 102 -7.36 2.83 27.16
CA ASP A 102 -8.76 2.45 26.98
C ASP A 102 -8.89 0.99 26.52
N PRO A 103 -8.73 0.01 27.44
CA PRO A 103 -8.86 -1.40 27.12
C PRO A 103 -10.28 -1.81 26.71
N GLY A 104 -11.28 -0.92 26.81
CA GLY A 104 -12.67 -1.15 26.41
C GLY A 104 -12.98 -0.72 24.97
N ALA A 105 -12.18 0.15 24.37
CA ALA A 105 -12.37 0.66 23.01
C ALA A 105 -11.92 -0.28 21.89
N ARG A 106 -11.63 -1.56 22.18
CA ARG A 106 -11.12 -2.58 21.23
C ARG A 106 -12.02 -2.83 20.00
N GLY A 107 -13.23 -2.29 19.98
CA GLY A 107 -14.13 -2.34 18.82
C GLY A 107 -13.87 -1.28 17.75
N GLN A 108 -13.12 -0.21 18.08
CA GLN A 108 -12.86 0.91 17.17
C GLN A 108 -11.49 0.73 16.51
N ARG A 109 -11.43 0.00 15.37
CA ARG A 109 -10.23 -0.21 14.51
C ARG A 109 -8.94 0.31 15.15
N THR A 110 -8.44 -0.43 16.14
CA THR A 110 -7.26 -0.04 16.90
C THR A 110 -6.14 0.23 15.90
N ASP A 111 -5.45 1.35 16.10
CA ASP A 111 -4.29 1.72 15.29
C ASP A 111 -3.20 0.66 15.53
N ASP A 112 -3.00 -0.25 14.57
CA ASP A 112 -2.09 -1.41 14.68
C ASP A 112 -0.69 -1.00 15.14
N HIS A 113 -0.23 0.19 14.72
CA HIS A 113 1.06 0.76 15.12
C HIS A 113 1.10 1.16 16.60
N ALA A 114 0.00 1.70 17.14
CA ALA A 114 -0.09 2.05 18.56
C ALA A 114 -0.05 0.79 19.44
N GLU A 115 -0.70 -0.30 19.01
CA GLU A 115 -0.65 -1.56 19.73
C GLU A 115 0.74 -2.21 19.67
N ALA A 116 1.37 -2.20 18.50
CA ALA A 116 2.75 -2.66 18.32
C ALA A 116 3.72 -1.87 19.22
N PHE A 117 3.59 -0.55 19.27
CA PHE A 117 4.35 0.31 20.16
C PHE A 117 4.11 0.01 21.64
N LEU A 118 2.85 -0.16 22.07
CA LEU A 118 2.54 -0.49 23.47
C LEU A 118 3.14 -1.84 23.90
N ARG A 119 3.07 -2.87 23.03
CA ARG A 119 3.70 -4.18 23.30
C ARG A 119 5.22 -4.05 23.40
N LEU A 120 5.83 -3.31 22.47
CA LEU A 120 7.25 -2.98 22.46
C LEU A 120 7.67 -2.23 23.73
N ALA A 121 6.91 -1.22 24.11
CA ALA A 121 7.26 -0.35 25.24
C ALA A 121 7.18 -1.12 26.56
N ARG A 122 6.17 -1.99 26.74
CA ARG A 122 6.08 -2.86 27.91
C ARG A 122 7.22 -3.86 28.00
N ARG A 123 7.62 -4.51 26.90
CA ARG A 123 8.74 -5.47 26.92
C ARG A 123 10.09 -4.81 27.23
N SER A 124 10.25 -3.54 26.86
CA SER A 124 11.48 -2.76 27.05
C SER A 124 11.39 -1.77 28.21
N ALA A 125 10.34 -1.80 29.03
CA ALA A 125 10.00 -0.73 29.96
C ALA A 125 11.06 -0.50 31.05
N SER A 126 11.80 -1.54 31.41
CA SER A 126 12.85 -1.49 32.43
C SER A 126 14.15 -0.83 31.95
N SER A 127 14.32 -0.60 30.65
CA SER A 127 15.56 -0.05 30.07
C SER A 127 15.27 0.98 28.98
N GLY A 128 15.63 2.24 29.24
CA GLY A 128 15.52 3.33 28.25
C GLY A 128 16.34 3.07 26.98
N ALA A 129 17.49 2.41 27.10
CA ALA A 129 18.32 2.04 25.94
C ALA A 129 17.65 0.94 25.09
N ALA A 130 17.06 -0.08 25.72
CA ALA A 130 16.31 -1.12 25.02
C ALA A 130 15.03 -0.55 24.37
N LEU A 131 14.40 0.43 25.01
CA LEU A 131 13.28 1.17 24.45
C LEU A 131 13.71 1.99 23.23
N ALA A 132 14.83 2.72 23.33
CA ALA A 132 15.36 3.51 22.23
C ALA A 132 15.62 2.67 20.97
N GLN A 133 16.29 1.52 21.15
CA GLN A 133 16.59 0.60 20.06
C GLN A 133 15.31 0.01 19.46
N GLY A 134 14.42 -0.49 20.32
CA GLY A 134 13.17 -1.09 19.88
C GLY A 134 12.24 -0.10 19.16
N VAL A 135 12.18 1.15 19.61
CA VAL A 135 11.39 2.21 18.96
C VAL A 135 12.00 2.61 17.62
N ALA A 136 13.33 2.64 17.51
CA ALA A 136 14.01 2.89 16.23
C ALA A 136 13.72 1.77 15.20
N GLU A 137 13.77 0.51 15.61
CA GLU A 137 13.44 -0.63 14.76
C GLU A 137 11.98 -0.58 14.31
N LEU A 138 11.06 -0.29 15.24
CA LEU A 138 9.64 -0.14 14.91
C LEU A 138 9.41 1.03 13.94
N ALA A 139 10.11 2.16 14.13
CA ALA A 139 10.02 3.30 13.23
C ALA A 139 10.43 2.93 11.79
N THR A 140 11.57 2.24 11.62
CA THR A 140 12.03 1.74 10.32
C THR A 140 10.99 0.80 9.71
N GLN A 141 10.49 -0.17 10.48
CA GLN A 141 9.46 -1.10 10.00
C GLN A 141 8.21 -0.35 9.51
N THR A 142 7.71 0.63 10.26
CA THR A 142 6.55 1.42 9.85
C THR A 142 6.80 2.24 8.58
N ARG A 143 8.03 2.72 8.35
CA ARG A 143 8.38 3.42 7.09
C ARG A 143 8.45 2.46 5.92
N ASP A 144 9.04 1.28 6.11
CA ASP A 144 9.14 0.26 5.08
C ASP A 144 7.75 -0.22 4.65
N GLU A 145 6.84 -0.48 5.61
CA GLU A 145 5.44 -0.84 5.34
C GLU A 145 4.72 0.26 4.53
N ALA A 146 4.95 1.54 4.86
CA ALA A 146 4.38 2.65 4.11
C ALA A 146 4.97 2.76 2.68
N ALA A 147 6.28 2.52 2.53
CA ALA A 147 6.96 2.52 1.24
C ALA A 147 6.47 1.37 0.34
N ASP A 148 6.31 0.17 0.90
CA ASP A 148 5.78 -1.00 0.21
C ASP A 148 4.35 -0.78 -0.25
N ALA A 149 3.50 -0.18 0.60
CA ALA A 149 2.14 0.18 0.23
C ALA A 149 2.10 1.20 -0.93
N ALA A 150 2.99 2.20 -0.91
CA ALA A 150 3.12 3.17 -1.98
C ALA A 150 3.61 2.53 -3.29
N ARG A 151 4.59 1.62 -3.21
CA ARG A 151 5.13 0.88 -4.36
C ARG A 151 4.07 -0.01 -4.99
N ALA A 152 3.34 -0.78 -4.19
CA ALA A 152 2.23 -1.60 -4.65
C ALA A 152 1.12 -0.76 -5.32
N ALA A 153 0.86 0.45 -4.82
CA ALA A 153 -0.08 1.37 -5.45
C ALA A 153 0.42 1.87 -6.81
N ALA A 154 1.72 2.18 -6.94
CA ALA A 154 2.35 2.61 -8.18
C ALA A 154 2.33 1.50 -9.25
N GLU A 155 2.64 0.26 -8.89
CA GLU A 155 2.60 -0.90 -9.79
C GLU A 155 1.19 -1.18 -10.31
N ARG A 156 0.17 -1.05 -9.45
CA ARG A 156 -1.23 -1.15 -9.88
C ARG A 156 -1.62 -0.03 -10.82
N ALA A 157 -1.13 1.19 -10.57
CA ALA A 157 -1.39 2.33 -11.44
C ALA A 157 -0.77 2.12 -12.83
N SER A 158 0.46 1.61 -12.94
CA SER A 158 1.09 1.35 -14.23
C SER A 158 0.31 0.32 -15.07
N VAL A 159 -0.21 -0.73 -14.43
CA VAL A 159 -1.05 -1.73 -15.13
C VAL A 159 -2.37 -1.11 -15.59
N LEU A 160 -2.99 -0.26 -14.76
CA LEU A 160 -4.23 0.43 -15.13
C LEU A 160 -4.02 1.44 -16.27
N ILE A 161 -2.86 2.08 -16.34
CA ILE A 161 -2.51 3.04 -17.40
C ILE A 161 -2.15 2.33 -18.70
N ALA A 162 -1.32 1.28 -18.66
CA ALA A 162 -0.84 0.59 -19.85
C ALA A 162 -1.85 -0.44 -20.40
N GLY A 163 -2.71 -1.01 -19.55
CA GLY A 163 -3.65 -2.06 -19.91
C GLY A 163 -4.58 -1.72 -21.09
N PRO A 164 -5.23 -0.54 -21.13
CA PRO A 164 -6.09 -0.14 -22.25
C PRO A 164 -5.34 -0.04 -23.58
N LEU A 165 -4.11 0.49 -23.57
CA LEU A 165 -3.27 0.59 -24.77
C LEU A 165 -2.88 -0.79 -25.30
N GLY A 166 -2.47 -1.71 -24.41
CA GLY A 166 -2.17 -3.09 -24.79
C GLY A 166 -3.39 -3.82 -25.37
N LEU A 167 -4.57 -3.58 -24.80
CA LEU A 167 -5.83 -4.13 -25.31
C LEU A 167 -6.18 -3.61 -26.72
N CYS A 168 -5.89 -2.34 -27.01
CA CYS A 168 -6.08 -1.76 -28.34
C CYS A 168 -5.01 -2.20 -29.35
N TYR A 169 -3.76 -2.41 -28.92
CA TYR A 169 -2.65 -2.77 -29.82
C TYR A 169 -2.68 -4.23 -30.26
N LEU A 170 -3.08 -5.15 -29.38
CA LEU A 170 -3.10 -6.59 -29.65
C LEU A 170 -3.89 -6.99 -30.93
N PRO A 171 -5.14 -6.54 -31.14
CA PRO A 171 -5.87 -6.86 -32.38
C PRO A 171 -5.24 -6.22 -33.62
N ALA A 172 -4.73 -4.99 -33.53
CA ALA A 172 -4.07 -4.33 -34.66
C ALA A 172 -2.81 -5.08 -35.10
N PHE A 173 -1.97 -5.51 -34.15
CA PHE A 173 -0.77 -6.30 -34.43
C PHE A 173 -1.09 -7.66 -35.06
N LEU A 174 -2.16 -8.33 -34.61
CA LEU A 174 -2.59 -9.60 -35.19
C LEU A 174 -3.00 -9.43 -36.66
N CYS A 175 -3.86 -8.45 -36.95
CA CYS A 175 -4.37 -8.20 -38.30
C CYS A 175 -3.31 -7.67 -39.27
N LEU A 176 -2.44 -6.77 -38.81
CA LEU A 176 -1.45 -6.11 -39.67
C LEU A 176 -0.10 -6.83 -39.70
N GLY A 177 0.26 -7.56 -38.65
CA GLY A 177 1.55 -8.23 -38.52
C GLY A 177 1.50 -9.74 -38.81
N ILE A 178 0.73 -10.49 -38.03
CA ILE A 178 0.80 -11.96 -38.05
C ILE A 178 0.04 -12.56 -39.24
N VAL A 179 -1.18 -12.10 -39.49
CA VAL A 179 -2.05 -12.66 -40.54
C VAL A 179 -1.40 -12.62 -41.94
N PRO A 180 -0.78 -11.50 -42.39
CA PRO A 180 -0.14 -11.46 -43.70
C PRO A 180 1.06 -12.41 -43.82
N VAL A 181 1.85 -12.54 -42.76
CA VAL A 181 3.06 -13.39 -42.75
C VAL A 181 2.66 -14.87 -42.85
N VAL A 182 1.69 -15.32 -42.06
CA VAL A 182 1.20 -16.71 -42.09
C VAL A 182 0.57 -17.03 -43.45
N ALA A 183 -0.20 -16.09 -44.03
CA ALA A 183 -0.77 -16.28 -45.36
C ALA A 183 0.31 -16.41 -46.45
N GLY A 184 1.38 -15.61 -46.37
CA GLY A 184 2.52 -15.70 -47.28
C GLY A 184 3.24 -17.05 -47.17
N LEU A 185 3.56 -17.49 -45.95
CA LEU A 185 4.23 -18.77 -45.71
C LEU A 185 3.37 -19.97 -46.14
N ALA A 186 2.06 -19.95 -45.83
CA ALA A 186 1.15 -21.01 -46.26
C ALA A 186 1.10 -21.10 -47.79
N ALA A 187 1.07 -19.96 -48.49
CA ALA A 187 1.10 -19.93 -49.95
C ALA A 187 2.41 -20.47 -50.54
N ASP A 188 3.55 -20.19 -49.88
CA ASP A 188 4.86 -20.65 -50.33
C ASP A 188 5.01 -22.18 -50.13
N VAL A 189 4.60 -22.71 -48.98
CA VAL A 189 4.60 -24.16 -48.70
C VAL A 189 3.66 -24.93 -49.63
N LEU A 190 2.47 -24.39 -49.90
CA LEU A 190 1.53 -24.96 -50.86
C LEU A 190 2.12 -24.99 -52.28
N ARG A 191 2.98 -24.02 -52.63
CA ARG A 191 3.64 -23.93 -53.93
C ARG A 191 4.89 -24.82 -54.01
N SER A 192 5.63 -24.99 -52.93
CA SER A 192 6.86 -25.80 -52.89
C SER A 192 6.61 -27.29 -52.61
N GLY A 193 5.46 -27.65 -52.06
CA GLY A 193 5.06 -29.05 -51.80
C GLY A 193 4.19 -29.67 -52.89
N VAL A 194 3.67 -28.86 -53.82
CA VAL A 194 3.03 -29.31 -55.05
C VAL A 194 3.94 -28.92 -56.19
N PHE A 195 4.92 -29.79 -56.47
CA PHE A 195 5.59 -30.13 -57.74
C PHE A 195 6.96 -30.73 -57.45
#